data_AF-A0A1X0RVY1-F1
#
_entry.id   AF-A0A1X0RVY1-F1
#
_cell.length_a   1.000
_cell.length_b   1.000
_cell.length_c   1.000
_cell.angle_alpha   90.00
_cell.angle_beta   90.00
_cell.angle_gamma   90.00
#
_symmetry.space_group_name_H-M   'P 1'
#
loop_
_entity.id
_entity.type
_entity.pdbx_description
1 polymer ?
#
loop_
_entity_poly.entity_id
_entity_poly.type
_entity_poly.pdbx_seq_one_letter_code
_entity_poly.pdbx_strand_id
1 'polypeptide(L)'
;MKINTTLGLLASTILLWVQQTSAASCQGELKVTTQLDMDKARSCKTYNGNIVVDNTGVGSLTLNGVELLEGDLIVTSNDALQSFSMPKLQGVNGELKFANNKILGSLDMRELYAVRSLEVSVHPALNELKFPKGLTEAEKITITDTTVTKVDGLKMNSARDIYISNNIYLKTFALPNVTTLNNVLISANSPTLQVDLSKIQGMHEATFRNVAGLNLDGLVKVAGDMSFISNSFETLDLPSVTEILGTLTLQDNLQLNNLSMAKLSHLGGALSVSGNTKLASIQAFANLQQVDGTLDIIGGFDEMQLPAISDIRGGLNVQTSSSTFSCDAMNKLKNGVIKGNTFTCKSAVAHPKSGIRGGKNGKGGSSDSDNFEGAASAINVGYYLAVGAVLTTLFMV
;
A
#
# COMPACT_ATOMS: atom_id res chain seq x y z
N MET A 1 -76.65 -13.07 -69.20
CA MET A 1 -76.52 -12.61 -67.81
C MET A 1 -75.02 -12.60 -67.49
N LYS A 2 -74.41 -11.42 -67.37
CA LYS A 2 -72.95 -11.23 -67.38
C LYS A 2 -72.33 -11.60 -66.02
N ILE A 3 -71.28 -12.41 -66.06
CA ILE A 3 -70.38 -12.70 -64.94
C ILE A 3 -69.28 -11.64 -64.97
N ASN A 4 -69.04 -10.96 -63.84
CA ASN A 4 -67.95 -10.00 -63.70
C ASN A 4 -67.12 -10.39 -62.47
N THR A 5 -65.89 -10.84 -62.71
CA THR A 5 -64.88 -11.18 -61.72
C THR A 5 -63.99 -9.97 -61.44
N THR A 6 -64.02 -9.44 -60.23
CA THR A 6 -63.06 -8.44 -59.74
C THR A 6 -62.12 -9.08 -58.72
N LEU A 7 -60.87 -9.26 -59.15
CA LEU A 7 -59.73 -9.71 -58.35
C LEU A 7 -59.05 -8.46 -57.76
N GLY A 8 -59.12 -8.26 -56.44
CA GLY A 8 -58.47 -7.15 -55.74
C GLY A 8 -57.18 -7.62 -55.05
N LEU A 9 -56.04 -7.07 -55.48
CA LEU A 9 -54.73 -7.24 -54.85
C LEU A 9 -54.74 -6.61 -53.43
N LEU A 10 -54.34 -7.39 -52.41
CA LEU A 10 -53.94 -6.87 -51.11
C LEU A 10 -52.44 -6.56 -51.15
N ALA A 11 -52.09 -5.27 -51.05
CA ALA A 11 -50.72 -4.81 -50.92
C ALA A 11 -50.27 -4.92 -49.45
N SER A 12 -49.30 -5.78 -49.19
CA SER A 12 -48.65 -5.93 -47.89
C SER A 12 -47.67 -4.76 -47.65
N THR A 13 -48.01 -3.85 -46.75
CA THR A 13 -47.09 -2.80 -46.28
C THR A 13 -46.08 -3.40 -45.30
N ILE A 14 -44.82 -3.50 -45.74
CA ILE A 14 -43.69 -3.81 -44.87
C ILE A 14 -43.36 -2.55 -44.06
N LEU A 15 -43.67 -2.57 -42.76
CA LEU A 15 -43.19 -1.57 -41.80
C LEU A 15 -41.69 -1.80 -41.56
N LEU A 16 -40.86 -1.02 -42.26
CA LEU A 16 -39.44 -0.86 -41.94
C LEU A 16 -39.34 -0.09 -40.62
N TRP A 17 -39.04 -0.82 -39.55
CA TRP A 17 -38.57 -0.21 -38.30
C TRP A 17 -37.19 0.39 -38.56
N VAL A 18 -37.14 1.71 -38.75
CA VAL A 18 -35.89 2.45 -38.65
C VAL A 18 -35.51 2.44 -37.18
N GLN A 19 -34.62 1.53 -36.78
CA GLN A 19 -33.93 1.65 -35.51
C GLN A 19 -33.09 2.93 -35.60
N GLN A 20 -33.50 3.98 -34.90
CA GLN A 20 -32.63 5.12 -34.63
C GLN A 20 -31.47 4.60 -33.80
N THR A 21 -30.36 4.30 -34.46
CA THR A 21 -29.06 4.22 -33.81
C THR A 21 -28.75 5.63 -33.33
N SER A 22 -29.06 5.94 -32.07
CA SER A 22 -28.49 7.12 -31.43
C SER A 22 -26.98 7.00 -31.60
N ALA A 23 -26.37 7.90 -32.36
CA ALA A 23 -24.92 7.96 -32.49
C ALA A 23 -24.33 7.96 -31.07
N ALA A 24 -23.41 7.04 -30.79
CA ALA A 24 -22.77 6.95 -29.49
C ALA A 24 -22.22 8.33 -29.13
N SER A 25 -22.80 8.99 -28.12
CA SER A 25 -22.15 10.16 -27.57
C SER A 25 -20.94 9.65 -26.79
N CYS A 26 -19.76 9.77 -27.40
CA CYS A 26 -18.48 9.41 -26.78
C CYS A 26 -18.08 10.42 -25.70
N GLN A 27 -19.04 10.85 -24.89
CA GLN A 27 -18.91 11.86 -23.87
C GLN A 27 -20.00 11.71 -22.79
N GLY A 28 -19.73 12.29 -21.61
CA GLY A 28 -20.66 12.31 -20.47
C GLY A 28 -20.44 11.16 -19.48
N GLU A 29 -21.35 11.01 -18.52
CA GLU A 29 -21.32 9.90 -17.57
C GLU A 29 -22.06 8.69 -18.14
N LEU A 30 -21.36 7.57 -18.31
CA LEU A 30 -21.92 6.28 -18.72
C LEU A 30 -22.11 5.38 -17.49
N LYS A 31 -23.35 5.23 -17.05
CA LYS A 31 -23.73 4.23 -16.04
C LYS A 31 -23.95 2.88 -16.71
N VAL A 32 -23.29 1.85 -16.18
CA VAL A 32 -23.30 0.51 -16.73
C VAL A 32 -23.87 -0.47 -15.73
N THR A 33 -25.00 -1.07 -16.08
CA THR A 33 -25.59 -2.20 -15.32
C THR A 33 -25.55 -3.50 -16.10
N THR A 34 -25.39 -3.42 -17.42
CA THR A 34 -25.35 -4.56 -18.34
C THR A 34 -24.32 -4.34 -19.45
N GLN A 35 -23.98 -5.40 -20.21
CA GLN A 35 -23.12 -5.25 -21.38
C GLN A 35 -23.73 -4.31 -22.45
N LEU A 36 -25.07 -4.24 -22.57
CA LEU A 36 -25.72 -3.34 -23.51
C LEU A 36 -25.46 -1.86 -23.18
N ASP A 37 -25.35 -1.53 -21.90
CA ASP A 37 -24.94 -0.17 -21.50
C ASP A 37 -23.49 0.09 -21.86
N MET A 38 -22.60 -0.85 -21.57
CA MET A 38 -21.18 -0.75 -21.91
C MET A 38 -20.96 -0.60 -23.42
N ASP A 39 -21.75 -1.30 -24.23
CA ASP A 39 -21.67 -1.27 -25.69
C ASP A 39 -22.07 0.09 -26.30
N LYS A 40 -22.68 1.01 -25.52
CA LYS A 40 -22.89 2.41 -25.95
C LYS A 40 -21.57 3.14 -26.22
N ALA A 41 -20.46 2.71 -25.62
CA ALA A 41 -19.12 3.24 -25.88
C ALA A 41 -18.35 2.45 -26.97
N ARG A 42 -18.92 1.40 -27.55
CA ARG A 42 -18.19 0.44 -28.41
C ARG A 42 -17.55 1.05 -29.66
N SER A 43 -18.15 2.11 -30.21
CA SER A 43 -17.62 2.82 -31.38
C SER A 43 -16.63 3.93 -31.03
N CYS A 44 -16.46 4.24 -29.74
CA CYS A 44 -15.58 5.30 -29.26
C CYS A 44 -14.15 4.79 -29.18
N LYS A 45 -13.21 5.50 -29.81
CA LYS A 45 -11.77 5.31 -29.53
C LYS A 45 -11.36 6.10 -28.29
N THR A 46 -11.82 7.34 -28.19
CA THR A 46 -11.70 8.17 -27.00
C THR A 46 -13.08 8.36 -26.41
N TYR A 47 -13.21 8.22 -25.09
CA TYR A 47 -14.44 8.52 -24.37
C TYR A 47 -14.22 9.71 -23.42
N ASN A 48 -14.96 10.80 -23.64
CA ASN A 48 -14.82 12.06 -22.91
C ASN A 48 -15.80 12.14 -21.72
N GLY A 49 -15.47 11.45 -20.64
CA GLY A 49 -16.26 11.44 -19.42
C GLY A 49 -15.99 10.19 -18.60
N ASN A 50 -16.90 9.91 -17.66
CA ASN A 50 -16.74 8.85 -16.69
C ASN A 50 -17.53 7.61 -17.09
N ILE A 51 -16.99 6.42 -16.81
CA ILE A 51 -17.69 5.14 -16.93
C ILE A 51 -17.84 4.57 -15.52
N VAL A 52 -19.07 4.36 -15.08
CA VAL A 52 -19.39 3.91 -13.72
C VAL A 52 -20.16 2.59 -13.80
N VAL A 53 -19.57 1.55 -13.21
CA VAL A 53 -20.17 0.22 -13.04
C VAL A 53 -20.38 0.03 -11.55
N ASP A 54 -21.63 0.14 -11.11
CA ASP A 54 -21.98 -0.01 -9.69
C ASP A 54 -23.18 -0.95 -9.55
N ASN A 55 -23.06 -1.91 -8.62
CA ASN A 55 -24.11 -2.87 -8.28
C ASN A 55 -24.69 -3.61 -9.51
N THR A 56 -23.84 -4.02 -10.46
CA THR A 56 -24.28 -4.85 -11.59
C THR A 56 -24.59 -6.29 -11.15
N GLY A 57 -25.65 -6.85 -11.74
CA GLY A 57 -26.00 -8.26 -11.61
C GLY A 57 -25.35 -9.17 -12.65
N VAL A 58 -24.47 -8.66 -13.53
CA VAL A 58 -23.85 -9.48 -14.58
C VAL A 58 -22.51 -10.08 -14.14
N GLY A 59 -22.23 -11.30 -14.62
CA GLY A 59 -20.99 -12.02 -14.31
C GLY A 59 -19.75 -11.51 -15.03
N SER A 60 -19.92 -10.84 -16.17
CA SER A 60 -18.81 -10.34 -16.98
C SER A 60 -19.18 -9.04 -17.70
N LEU A 61 -18.20 -8.14 -17.82
CA LEU A 61 -18.30 -6.91 -18.59
C LEU A 61 -17.04 -6.70 -19.42
N THR A 62 -17.23 -6.21 -20.64
CA THR A 62 -16.14 -5.87 -21.56
C THR A 62 -16.30 -4.46 -22.10
N LEU A 63 -15.33 -3.58 -21.82
CA LEU A 63 -15.22 -2.27 -22.45
C LEU A 63 -14.59 -2.43 -23.84
N ASN A 64 -15.45 -2.56 -24.85
CA ASN A 64 -15.02 -2.67 -26.24
C ASN A 64 -14.73 -1.29 -26.84
N GLY A 65 -13.75 -1.22 -27.75
CA GLY A 65 -13.52 -0.05 -28.60
C GLY A 65 -12.65 1.03 -27.97
N VAL A 66 -12.93 1.42 -26.72
CA VAL A 66 -12.24 2.54 -26.05
C VAL A 66 -10.76 2.23 -25.85
N GLU A 67 -9.92 3.11 -26.38
CA GLU A 67 -8.47 3.12 -26.28
C GLU A 67 -8.00 4.16 -25.25
N LEU A 68 -8.68 5.32 -25.16
CA LEU A 68 -8.40 6.37 -24.20
C LEU A 68 -9.67 6.80 -23.46
N LEU A 69 -9.59 6.89 -22.13
CA LEU A 69 -10.64 7.47 -21.29
C LEU A 69 -10.15 8.79 -20.68
N GLU A 70 -10.83 9.89 -20.99
CA GLU A 70 -10.47 11.22 -20.47
C GLU A 70 -10.88 11.42 -19.01
N GLY A 71 -11.90 10.69 -18.54
CA GLY A 71 -12.37 10.73 -17.16
C GLY A 71 -11.98 9.48 -16.37
N ASP A 72 -12.87 9.10 -15.46
CA ASP A 72 -12.66 7.98 -14.53
C ASP A 72 -13.38 6.71 -15.01
N LEU A 73 -12.77 5.54 -14.76
CA LEU A 73 -13.43 4.23 -14.83
C LEU A 73 -13.57 3.71 -13.40
N ILE A 74 -14.81 3.68 -12.89
CA ILE A 74 -15.13 3.30 -11.52
C ILE A 74 -15.97 2.02 -11.54
N VAL A 75 -15.42 0.93 -11.01
CA VAL A 75 -16.06 -0.40 -10.95
C VAL A 75 -16.18 -0.84 -9.50
N THR A 76 -17.36 -0.62 -8.91
CA THR A 76 -17.57 -0.75 -7.47
C THR A 76 -18.75 -1.63 -7.08
N SER A 77 -18.64 -2.31 -5.93
CA SER A 77 -19.78 -2.98 -5.27
C SER A 77 -20.51 -3.99 -6.16
N ASN A 78 -19.80 -4.71 -7.03
CA ASN A 78 -20.40 -5.68 -7.95
C ASN A 78 -20.24 -7.11 -7.41
N ASP A 79 -21.21 -7.55 -6.60
CA ASP A 79 -21.19 -8.87 -5.94
C ASP A 79 -21.29 -10.05 -6.93
N ALA A 80 -21.81 -9.82 -8.14
CA ALA A 80 -21.93 -10.84 -9.18
C ALA A 80 -20.77 -10.85 -10.19
N LEU A 81 -19.94 -9.80 -10.24
CA LEU A 81 -18.95 -9.61 -11.30
C LEU A 81 -17.73 -10.52 -11.09
N GLN A 82 -17.52 -11.46 -11.99
CA GLN A 82 -16.41 -12.44 -11.96
C GLN A 82 -15.24 -12.03 -12.85
N SER A 83 -15.52 -11.29 -13.94
CA SER A 83 -14.49 -10.83 -14.87
C SER A 83 -14.79 -9.44 -15.43
N PHE A 84 -13.73 -8.64 -15.61
CA PHE A 84 -13.79 -7.36 -16.29
C PHE A 84 -12.67 -7.27 -17.32
N SER A 85 -13.01 -6.93 -18.56
CA SER A 85 -12.04 -6.85 -19.67
C SER A 85 -12.08 -5.49 -20.35
N MET A 86 -10.91 -4.91 -20.57
CA MET A 86 -10.72 -3.66 -21.30
C MET A 86 -9.59 -3.85 -22.33
N PRO A 87 -9.79 -4.71 -23.34
CA PRO A 87 -8.70 -5.28 -24.13
C PRO A 87 -7.98 -4.28 -25.04
N LYS A 88 -8.57 -3.09 -25.23
CA LYS A 88 -8.00 -2.00 -26.05
C LYS A 88 -7.62 -0.78 -25.23
N LEU A 89 -8.00 -0.70 -23.95
CA LEU A 89 -7.77 0.50 -23.16
C LEU A 89 -6.28 0.64 -22.88
N GLN A 90 -5.73 1.75 -23.33
CA GLN A 90 -4.32 2.13 -23.26
C GLN A 90 -4.07 3.15 -22.15
N GLY A 91 -4.99 4.11 -22.01
CA GLY A 91 -4.86 5.27 -21.15
C GLY A 91 -6.14 5.60 -20.37
N VAL A 92 -5.98 5.99 -19.10
CA VAL A 92 -7.02 6.63 -18.29
C VAL A 92 -6.46 7.92 -17.69
N ASN A 93 -6.93 9.08 -18.15
CA ASN A 93 -6.46 10.38 -17.64
C ASN A 93 -6.98 10.66 -16.22
N GLY A 94 -8.08 10.01 -15.83
CA GLY A 94 -8.65 10.04 -14.50
C GLY A 94 -8.19 8.89 -13.59
N GLU A 95 -9.11 8.44 -12.74
CA GLU A 95 -8.95 7.29 -11.87
C GLU A 95 -9.42 6.00 -12.54
N LEU A 96 -8.61 4.96 -12.46
CA LEU A 96 -9.00 3.58 -12.71
C LEU A 96 -9.22 2.90 -11.37
N LYS A 97 -10.47 2.74 -10.97
CA LYS A 97 -10.85 2.19 -9.66
C LYS A 97 -11.62 0.90 -9.81
N PHE A 98 -11.10 -0.14 -9.18
CA PHE A 98 -11.83 -1.34 -8.85
C PHE A 98 -11.92 -1.41 -7.32
N ALA A 99 -13.13 -1.43 -6.77
CA ALA A 99 -13.31 -1.55 -5.33
C ALA A 99 -14.47 -2.47 -4.97
N ASN A 100 -14.33 -3.32 -3.95
CA ASN A 100 -15.42 -4.12 -3.42
C ASN A 100 -16.13 -4.99 -4.48
N ASN A 101 -15.35 -5.78 -5.24
CA ASN A 101 -15.89 -6.74 -6.21
C ASN A 101 -15.52 -8.15 -5.74
N LYS A 102 -16.34 -8.71 -4.84
CA LYS A 102 -15.97 -9.85 -3.98
C LYS A 102 -15.51 -11.10 -4.73
N ILE A 103 -16.11 -11.36 -5.91
CA ILE A 103 -15.83 -12.56 -6.70
C ILE A 103 -15.09 -12.26 -8.01
N LEU A 104 -14.61 -11.03 -8.20
CA LEU A 104 -13.84 -10.66 -9.39
C LEU A 104 -12.47 -11.33 -9.34
N GLY A 105 -12.31 -12.39 -10.12
CA GLY A 105 -11.07 -13.17 -10.20
C GLY A 105 -10.22 -12.88 -11.43
N SER A 106 -10.76 -12.16 -12.41
CA SER A 106 -10.08 -11.87 -13.67
C SER A 106 -10.23 -10.42 -14.09
N LEU A 107 -9.10 -9.76 -14.31
CA LEU A 107 -9.00 -8.39 -14.80
C LEU A 107 -8.05 -8.35 -16.01
N ASP A 108 -8.58 -8.05 -17.20
CA ASP A 108 -7.80 -7.98 -18.43
C ASP A 108 -7.53 -6.53 -18.84
N MET A 109 -6.28 -6.10 -18.63
CA MET A 109 -5.75 -4.76 -18.92
C MET A 109 -4.56 -4.84 -19.88
N ARG A 110 -4.61 -5.75 -20.86
CA ARG A 110 -3.42 -6.13 -21.67
C ARG A 110 -2.73 -4.98 -22.39
N GLU A 111 -3.44 -3.94 -22.81
CA GLU A 111 -2.89 -2.77 -23.51
C GLU A 111 -2.66 -1.55 -22.61
N LEU A 112 -3.04 -1.60 -21.34
CA LEU A 112 -2.97 -0.46 -20.43
C LEU A 112 -1.51 -0.15 -20.09
N TYR A 113 -1.06 1.07 -20.41
CA TYR A 113 0.28 1.56 -20.09
C TYR A 113 0.29 2.91 -19.38
N ALA A 114 -0.83 3.64 -19.36
CA ALA A 114 -0.93 4.93 -18.70
C ALA A 114 -2.22 5.06 -17.87
N VAL A 115 -2.08 5.45 -16.61
CA VAL A 115 -3.18 5.87 -15.74
C VAL A 115 -2.71 7.04 -14.90
N ARG A 116 -3.59 7.96 -14.50
CA ARG A 116 -3.21 8.95 -13.47
C ARG A 116 -3.24 8.29 -12.08
N SER A 117 -4.36 7.68 -11.71
CA SER A 117 -4.54 6.98 -10.43
C SER A 117 -5.08 5.58 -10.64
N LEU A 118 -4.50 4.60 -9.97
CA LEU A 118 -4.97 3.22 -9.92
C LEU A 118 -5.36 2.85 -8.49
N GLU A 119 -6.60 2.39 -8.30
CA GLU A 119 -7.06 1.77 -7.06
C GLU A 119 -7.58 0.35 -7.34
N VAL A 120 -7.04 -0.64 -6.63
CA VAL A 120 -7.55 -2.01 -6.58
C VAL A 120 -7.73 -2.38 -5.11
N SER A 121 -8.97 -2.26 -4.61
CA SER A 121 -9.28 -2.42 -3.19
C SER A 121 -10.40 -3.44 -2.94
N VAL A 122 -10.27 -4.25 -1.89
CA VAL A 122 -11.32 -5.21 -1.47
C VAL A 122 -11.68 -6.22 -2.58
N HIS A 123 -10.72 -7.10 -2.88
CA HIS A 123 -10.86 -8.18 -3.89
C HIS A 123 -10.37 -9.53 -3.35
N PRO A 124 -11.20 -10.23 -2.55
CA PRO A 124 -10.81 -11.50 -1.94
C PRO A 124 -10.68 -12.68 -2.94
N ALA A 125 -10.99 -12.47 -4.22
CA ALA A 125 -10.87 -13.48 -5.28
C ALA A 125 -9.79 -13.14 -6.34
N LEU A 126 -9.15 -11.98 -6.27
CA LEU A 126 -8.19 -11.52 -7.28
C LEU A 126 -6.77 -11.95 -6.93
N ASN A 127 -6.29 -13.01 -7.56
CA ASN A 127 -4.99 -13.63 -7.20
C ASN A 127 -3.77 -13.03 -7.94
N GLU A 128 -4.01 -12.33 -9.05
CA GLU A 128 -2.95 -11.76 -9.89
C GLU A 128 -3.37 -10.37 -10.38
N LEU A 129 -2.45 -9.41 -10.31
CA LEU A 129 -2.58 -8.11 -10.95
C LEU A 129 -1.38 -7.91 -11.89
N LYS A 130 -1.65 -7.76 -13.18
CA LYS A 130 -0.60 -7.65 -14.20
C LYS A 130 -0.89 -6.57 -15.23
N PHE A 131 0.18 -5.93 -15.69
CA PHE A 131 0.18 -4.98 -16.80
C PHE A 131 1.08 -5.54 -17.92
N PRO A 132 0.56 -6.40 -18.82
CA PRO A 132 1.35 -7.06 -19.85
C PRO A 132 2.12 -6.10 -20.77
N LYS A 133 1.50 -4.99 -21.18
CA LYS A 133 2.16 -3.91 -21.94
C LYS A 133 3.30 -3.26 -21.14
N GLY A 134 3.13 -3.22 -19.82
CA GLY A 134 3.93 -2.47 -18.88
C GLY A 134 3.28 -1.13 -18.59
N LEU A 135 2.92 -0.89 -17.33
CA LEU A 135 2.42 0.38 -16.86
C LEU A 135 3.61 1.35 -16.76
N THR A 136 3.71 2.31 -17.68
CA THR A 136 4.82 3.26 -17.73
C THR A 136 4.49 4.59 -17.06
N GLU A 137 3.20 4.89 -16.90
CA GLU A 137 2.72 6.11 -16.27
C GLU A 137 1.66 5.79 -15.22
N ALA A 138 1.93 6.20 -13.98
CA ALA A 138 1.03 6.13 -12.83
C ALA A 138 1.50 7.14 -11.79
N GLU A 139 0.67 8.13 -11.44
CA GLU A 139 0.99 9.03 -10.33
C GLU A 139 0.71 8.37 -8.99
N LYS A 140 -0.41 7.65 -8.88
CA LYS A 140 -0.85 6.98 -7.66
C LYS A 140 -1.20 5.52 -7.92
N ILE A 141 -0.71 4.62 -7.06
CA ILE A 141 -1.11 3.22 -7.03
C ILE A 141 -1.54 2.86 -5.61
N THR A 142 -2.74 2.32 -5.48
CA THR A 142 -3.30 1.80 -4.23
C THR A 142 -3.78 0.37 -4.46
N ILE A 143 -3.20 -0.59 -3.74
CA ILE A 143 -3.57 -2.00 -3.80
C ILE A 143 -3.79 -2.47 -2.37
N THR A 144 -5.05 -2.65 -1.98
CA THR A 144 -5.39 -2.98 -0.59
C THR A 144 -6.43 -4.08 -0.46
N ASP A 145 -6.31 -4.88 0.61
CA ASP A 145 -7.34 -5.87 0.99
C ASP A 145 -7.65 -6.85 -0.16
N THR A 146 -6.61 -7.34 -0.84
CA THR A 146 -6.74 -8.28 -1.96
C THR A 146 -6.04 -9.60 -1.67
N THR A 147 -6.32 -10.63 -2.50
CA THR A 147 -5.56 -11.89 -2.48
C THR A 147 -4.41 -11.92 -3.49
N VAL A 148 -3.99 -10.77 -4.03
CA VAL A 148 -2.94 -10.75 -5.04
C VAL A 148 -1.65 -11.33 -4.48
N THR A 149 -1.10 -12.29 -5.19
CA THR A 149 0.18 -12.93 -4.83
C THR A 149 1.37 -12.20 -5.44
N LYS A 150 1.11 -11.44 -6.51
CA LYS A 150 2.09 -10.73 -7.31
C LYS A 150 1.46 -9.52 -8.02
N VAL A 151 2.24 -8.45 -8.15
CA VAL A 151 1.92 -7.29 -8.98
C VAL A 151 3.02 -7.16 -10.04
N ASP A 152 2.66 -7.37 -11.30
CA ASP A 152 3.61 -7.47 -12.41
C ASP A 152 3.44 -6.36 -13.44
N GLY A 153 4.54 -5.96 -14.07
CA GLY A 153 4.52 -5.03 -15.20
C GLY A 153 4.55 -3.55 -14.80
N LEU A 154 4.94 -3.22 -13.56
CA LEU A 154 5.20 -1.83 -13.18
C LEU A 154 6.53 -1.36 -13.78
N LYS A 155 6.50 -0.37 -14.68
CA LYS A 155 7.65 0.16 -15.42
C LYS A 155 7.83 1.69 -15.32
N MET A 156 7.07 2.38 -14.47
CA MET A 156 7.20 3.84 -14.34
C MET A 156 8.59 4.25 -13.84
N ASN A 157 9.04 5.44 -14.25
CA ASN A 157 10.31 6.03 -13.80
C ASN A 157 10.16 6.88 -12.52
N SER A 158 8.93 7.34 -12.24
CA SER A 158 8.55 8.12 -11.08
C SER A 158 7.12 7.78 -10.68
N ALA A 159 6.80 7.93 -9.39
CA ALA A 159 5.43 7.89 -8.91
C ALA A 159 5.27 8.92 -7.78
N ARG A 160 4.06 9.42 -7.55
CA ARG A 160 3.77 10.27 -6.40
C ARG A 160 3.48 9.41 -5.19
N ASP A 161 2.51 8.50 -5.31
CA ASP A 161 1.93 7.82 -4.15
C ASP A 161 1.85 6.31 -4.38
N ILE A 162 2.44 5.51 -3.49
CA ILE A 162 2.37 4.04 -3.51
C ILE A 162 1.83 3.54 -2.17
N TYR A 163 0.64 2.94 -2.19
CA TYR A 163 -0.01 2.37 -1.00
C TYR A 163 -0.30 0.89 -1.22
N ILE A 164 0.43 0.02 -0.53
CA ILE A 164 0.30 -1.44 -0.63
C ILE A 164 0.02 -1.99 0.76
N SER A 165 -1.22 -2.36 1.05
CA SER A 165 -1.57 -2.84 2.39
C SER A 165 -2.55 -4.00 2.43
N ASN A 166 -2.51 -4.80 3.49
CA ASN A 166 -3.48 -5.88 3.72
C ASN A 166 -3.54 -6.91 2.57
N ASN A 167 -2.46 -7.08 1.80
CA ASN A 167 -2.36 -8.14 0.79
C ASN A 167 -1.60 -9.32 1.38
N ILE A 168 -2.29 -10.10 2.22
CA ILE A 168 -1.66 -11.14 3.07
C ILE A 168 -0.97 -12.26 2.29
N TYR A 169 -1.21 -12.38 0.99
CA TYR A 169 -0.57 -13.35 0.11
C TYR A 169 0.51 -12.76 -0.81
N LEU A 170 0.69 -11.43 -0.81
CA LEU A 170 1.69 -10.75 -1.63
C LEU A 170 3.09 -10.96 -1.04
N LYS A 171 3.91 -11.79 -1.70
CA LYS A 171 5.24 -12.17 -1.21
C LYS A 171 6.38 -11.31 -1.76
N THR A 172 6.16 -10.64 -2.88
CA THR A 172 7.17 -9.79 -3.51
C THR A 172 6.53 -8.52 -4.05
N PHE A 173 7.18 -7.38 -3.84
CA PHE A 173 6.81 -6.12 -4.45
C PHE A 173 8.08 -5.39 -4.90
N ALA A 174 8.08 -4.86 -6.13
CA ALA A 174 9.23 -4.17 -6.67
C ALA A 174 8.82 -3.00 -7.55
N LEU A 175 9.63 -1.94 -7.51
CA LEU A 175 9.55 -0.80 -8.43
C LEU A 175 10.88 -0.69 -9.19
N PRO A 176 11.09 -1.53 -10.22
CA PRO A 176 12.42 -1.77 -10.79
C PRO A 176 13.03 -0.58 -11.53
N ASN A 177 12.22 0.43 -11.87
CA ASN A 177 12.64 1.60 -12.65
C ASN A 177 12.42 2.93 -11.91
N VAL A 178 11.70 2.92 -10.78
CA VAL A 178 11.33 4.16 -10.10
C VAL A 178 12.54 4.75 -9.41
N THR A 179 12.89 5.99 -9.78
CA THR A 179 14.02 6.73 -9.20
C THR A 179 13.57 7.80 -8.22
N THR A 180 12.35 8.31 -8.37
CA THR A 180 11.75 9.32 -7.51
C THR A 180 10.35 8.91 -7.08
N LEU A 181 10.07 9.00 -5.79
CA LEU A 181 8.79 8.60 -5.20
C LEU A 181 8.37 9.58 -4.11
N ASN A 182 7.19 10.19 -4.15
CA ASN A 182 6.83 11.11 -3.06
C ASN A 182 6.53 10.33 -1.76
N ASN A 183 5.45 9.56 -1.73
CA ASN A 183 4.98 8.87 -0.53
C ASN A 183 4.88 7.36 -0.77
N VAL A 184 5.37 6.58 0.20
CA VAL A 184 5.21 5.12 0.20
C VAL A 184 4.71 4.60 1.54
N LEU A 185 3.68 3.77 1.49
CA LEU A 185 3.20 2.96 2.61
C LEU A 185 3.15 1.50 2.17
N ILE A 186 3.91 0.66 2.87
CA ILE A 186 3.81 -0.80 2.75
C ILE A 186 3.52 -1.36 4.13
N SER A 187 2.36 -1.96 4.33
CA SER A 187 1.90 -2.38 5.66
C SER A 187 1.04 -3.64 5.63
N ALA A 188 1.16 -4.52 6.62
CA ALA A 188 0.24 -5.65 6.84
C ALA A 188 0.01 -6.54 5.60
N ASN A 189 1.04 -6.71 4.77
CA ASN A 189 1.03 -7.67 3.66
C ASN A 189 1.49 -9.06 4.15
N SER A 190 1.90 -9.96 3.25
CA SER A 190 2.48 -11.25 3.65
C SER A 190 3.59 -11.07 4.70
N PRO A 191 3.62 -11.89 5.77
CA PRO A 191 4.71 -11.90 6.73
C PRO A 191 6.09 -12.24 6.14
N THR A 192 6.14 -12.70 4.89
CA THR A 192 7.38 -12.99 4.13
C THR A 192 7.65 -11.99 3.02
N LEU A 193 6.93 -10.85 2.97
CA LEU A 193 7.04 -9.88 1.90
C LEU A 193 8.47 -9.35 1.75
N GLN A 194 9.03 -9.53 0.56
CA GLN A 194 10.27 -8.92 0.10
C GLN A 194 9.96 -7.69 -0.77
N VAL A 195 10.52 -6.56 -0.40
CA VAL A 195 10.34 -5.27 -1.08
C VAL A 195 11.65 -4.84 -1.73
N ASP A 196 11.65 -4.65 -3.05
CA ASP A 196 12.79 -4.11 -3.80
C ASP A 196 12.49 -2.72 -4.36
N LEU A 197 13.09 -1.72 -3.72
CA LEU A 197 13.04 -0.31 -4.11
C LEU A 197 14.47 0.22 -4.37
N SER A 198 15.38 -0.66 -4.78
CA SER A 198 16.82 -0.38 -4.94
C SER A 198 17.16 0.76 -5.91
N LYS A 199 16.23 1.14 -6.80
CA LYS A 199 16.43 2.23 -7.75
C LYS A 199 15.98 3.60 -7.24
N ILE A 200 15.22 3.66 -6.15
CA ILE A 200 14.74 4.93 -5.62
C ILE A 200 15.93 5.72 -5.07
N GLN A 201 16.14 6.93 -5.58
CA GLN A 201 17.20 7.84 -5.17
C GLN A 201 16.68 8.92 -4.22
N GLY A 202 15.43 9.35 -4.40
CA GLY A 202 14.80 10.39 -3.58
C GLY A 202 13.36 10.04 -3.25
N MET A 203 12.98 10.29 -2.00
CA MET A 203 11.58 10.24 -1.57
C MET A 203 11.18 11.35 -0.62
N HIS A 204 9.88 11.55 -0.38
CA HIS A 204 9.39 12.48 0.63
C HIS A 204 9.05 11.74 1.93
N GLU A 205 8.02 10.89 1.94
CA GLU A 205 7.62 10.12 3.11
C GLU A 205 7.65 8.61 2.86
N ALA A 206 8.11 7.85 3.85
CA ALA A 206 8.13 6.40 3.76
C ALA A 206 7.74 5.72 5.07
N THR A 207 6.81 4.78 4.98
CA THR A 207 6.44 3.89 6.09
C THR A 207 6.48 2.44 5.63
N PHE A 208 7.35 1.66 6.26
CA PHE A 208 7.45 0.21 6.09
C PHE A 208 7.04 -0.47 7.39
N ARG A 209 5.93 -1.21 7.35
CA ARG A 209 5.40 -1.93 8.50
C ARG A 209 5.17 -3.41 8.16
N ASN A 210 5.60 -4.30 9.05
CA ASN A 210 5.47 -5.76 8.87
C ASN A 210 6.08 -6.28 7.56
N VAL A 211 7.23 -5.74 7.16
CA VAL A 211 8.01 -6.17 5.99
C VAL A 211 9.11 -7.13 6.41
N ALA A 212 9.35 -8.19 5.63
CA ALA A 212 10.34 -9.23 5.93
C ALA A 212 11.72 -8.98 5.33
N GLY A 213 11.79 -8.26 4.22
CA GLY A 213 13.03 -7.80 3.64
C GLY A 213 12.81 -6.58 2.77
N LEU A 214 13.80 -5.69 2.76
CA LEU A 214 13.70 -4.38 2.13
C LEU A 214 15.05 -4.00 1.52
N ASN A 215 15.06 -3.69 0.23
CA ASN A 215 16.22 -3.10 -0.44
C ASN A 215 15.92 -1.63 -0.78
N LEU A 216 16.79 -0.73 -0.30
CA LEU A 216 16.79 0.71 -0.55
C LEU A 216 18.22 1.21 -0.89
N ASP A 217 19.06 0.38 -1.51
CA ASP A 217 20.50 0.67 -1.71
C ASP A 217 20.77 1.96 -2.48
N GLY A 218 19.87 2.32 -3.41
CA GLY A 218 19.94 3.53 -4.21
C GLY A 218 19.51 4.80 -3.48
N LEU A 219 18.90 4.71 -2.30
CA LEU A 219 18.28 5.85 -1.63
C LEU A 219 19.34 6.82 -1.11
N VAL A 220 19.24 8.08 -1.53
CA VAL A 220 20.18 9.15 -1.15
C VAL A 220 19.53 10.15 -0.20
N LYS A 221 18.29 10.57 -0.49
CA LYS A 221 17.61 11.62 0.27
C LYS A 221 16.15 11.30 0.58
N VAL A 222 15.71 11.74 1.75
CA VAL A 222 14.32 11.72 2.19
C VAL A 222 13.92 13.14 2.60
N ALA A 223 12.89 13.71 1.99
CA ALA A 223 12.47 15.09 2.25
C ALA A 223 11.51 15.24 3.44
N GLY A 224 10.96 14.15 3.95
CA GLY A 224 10.06 14.08 5.09
C GLY A 224 10.40 12.90 6.00
N ASP A 225 9.38 12.29 6.60
CA ASP A 225 9.54 11.25 7.61
C ASP A 225 9.85 9.86 6.99
N MET A 226 10.66 9.09 7.70
CA MET A 226 10.98 7.70 7.36
C MET A 226 10.77 6.81 8.58
N SER A 227 9.87 5.83 8.44
CA SER A 227 9.44 4.95 9.52
C SER A 227 9.57 3.48 9.16
N PHE A 228 10.24 2.73 10.03
CA PHE A 228 10.35 1.27 9.99
C PHE A 228 9.75 0.70 11.28
N ILE A 229 8.58 0.06 11.16
CA ILE A 229 7.78 -0.33 12.32
C ILE A 229 7.42 -1.82 12.27
N SER A 230 7.72 -2.57 13.32
CA SER A 230 7.29 -3.98 13.44
C SER A 230 7.72 -4.86 12.25
N ASN A 231 8.89 -4.58 11.67
CA ASN A 231 9.46 -5.39 10.60
C ASN A 231 10.21 -6.60 11.14
N SER A 232 10.37 -7.62 10.30
CA SER A 232 11.01 -8.89 10.66
C SER A 232 12.38 -9.12 10.00
N PHE A 233 12.90 -8.14 9.26
CA PHE A 233 14.27 -8.19 8.74
C PHE A 233 15.30 -8.14 9.88
N GLU A 234 16.43 -8.83 9.69
CA GLU A 234 17.54 -8.83 10.65
C GLU A 234 18.51 -7.67 10.43
N THR A 235 18.61 -7.18 9.20
CA THR A 235 19.50 -6.10 8.78
C THR A 235 18.73 -5.00 8.10
N LEU A 236 19.05 -3.75 8.43
CA LEU A 236 18.67 -2.56 7.68
C LEU A 236 19.94 -1.77 7.34
N ASP A 237 20.33 -1.78 6.08
CA ASP A 237 21.45 -1.01 5.55
C ASP A 237 20.95 0.01 4.54
N LEU A 238 21.33 1.28 4.74
CA LEU A 238 21.02 2.40 3.85
C LEU A 238 22.35 3.08 3.47
N PRO A 239 23.15 2.46 2.59
CA PRO A 239 24.56 2.82 2.39
C PRO A 239 24.77 4.15 1.64
N SER A 240 23.70 4.66 1.02
CA SER A 240 23.73 5.88 0.19
C SER A 240 23.02 7.07 0.83
N VAL A 241 22.24 6.85 1.90
CA VAL A 241 21.45 7.92 2.53
C VAL A 241 22.36 8.93 3.20
N THR A 242 22.27 10.19 2.77
CA THR A 242 23.02 11.31 3.35
C THR A 242 22.17 12.23 4.20
N GLU A 243 20.86 12.30 3.92
CA GLU A 243 19.96 13.29 4.52
C GLU A 243 18.53 12.77 4.62
N ILE A 244 17.92 12.93 5.80
CA ILE A 244 16.48 12.78 6.02
C ILE A 244 15.99 14.07 6.66
N LEU A 245 15.17 14.86 5.96
CA LEU A 245 14.71 16.16 6.45
C LEU A 245 13.56 16.07 7.47
N GLY A 246 12.95 14.90 7.60
CA GLY A 246 11.98 14.61 8.67
C GLY A 246 12.55 13.74 9.79
N THR A 247 11.64 13.07 10.49
CA THR A 247 11.92 12.15 11.59
C THR A 247 12.27 10.77 11.06
N LEU A 248 13.35 10.19 11.60
CA LEU A 248 13.68 8.78 11.42
C LEU A 248 13.14 7.97 12.60
N THR A 249 12.22 7.05 12.32
CA THR A 249 11.61 6.15 13.32
C THR A 249 11.99 4.70 13.06
N LEU A 250 12.60 4.05 14.05
CA LEU A 250 12.91 2.62 14.09
C LEU A 250 12.22 2.03 15.30
N GLN A 251 11.05 1.44 15.10
CA GLN A 251 10.20 0.98 16.19
C GLN A 251 9.86 -0.51 16.09
N ASP A 252 10.00 -1.24 17.19
CA ASP A 252 9.50 -2.62 17.34
C ASP A 252 9.99 -3.61 16.26
N ASN A 253 11.14 -3.36 15.63
CA ASN A 253 11.74 -4.31 14.68
C ASN A 253 12.50 -5.38 15.46
N LEU A 254 11.76 -6.32 16.06
CA LEU A 254 12.27 -7.25 17.08
C LEU A 254 13.43 -8.15 16.61
N GLN A 255 13.56 -8.37 15.29
CA GLN A 255 14.63 -9.19 14.71
C GLN A 255 15.86 -8.38 14.28
N LEU A 256 15.75 -7.05 14.21
CA LEU A 256 16.82 -6.16 13.77
C LEU A 256 18.01 -6.26 14.74
N ASN A 257 19.15 -6.72 14.22
CA ASN A 257 20.40 -6.83 14.96
C ASN A 257 21.55 -6.05 14.30
N ASN A 258 21.39 -5.66 13.04
CA ASN A 258 22.36 -4.87 12.29
C ASN A 258 21.69 -3.67 11.62
N LEU A 259 22.16 -2.47 11.97
CA LEU A 259 21.67 -1.21 11.43
C LEU A 259 22.86 -0.40 10.92
N SER A 260 22.78 0.07 9.68
CA SER A 260 23.82 0.89 9.06
C SER A 260 23.20 2.04 8.27
N MET A 261 23.62 3.26 8.59
CA MET A 261 23.31 4.49 7.85
C MET A 261 24.56 5.36 7.82
N ALA A 262 25.69 4.76 7.42
CA ALA A 262 27.01 5.33 7.67
C ALA A 262 27.24 6.71 7.04
N LYS A 263 26.51 7.08 5.98
CA LYS A 263 26.65 8.38 5.31
C LYS A 263 25.65 9.45 5.79
N LEU A 264 24.68 9.09 6.64
CA LEU A 264 23.67 10.02 7.12
C LEU A 264 24.36 11.10 7.96
N SER A 265 24.29 12.36 7.52
CA SER A 265 24.90 13.50 8.20
C SER A 265 23.90 14.43 8.87
N HIS A 266 22.65 14.45 8.40
CA HIS A 266 21.64 15.39 8.86
C HIS A 266 20.25 14.73 8.99
N LEU A 267 19.62 14.97 10.15
CA LEU A 267 18.20 14.74 10.41
C LEU A 267 17.49 16.08 10.65
N GLY A 268 16.54 16.44 9.78
CA GLY A 268 15.72 17.64 9.95
C GLY A 268 14.59 17.50 10.98
N GLY A 269 14.28 16.26 11.40
CA GLY A 269 13.36 15.94 12.48
C GLY A 269 14.04 15.21 13.64
N ALA A 270 13.28 14.35 14.33
CA ALA A 270 13.78 13.56 15.45
C ALA A 270 14.49 12.28 15.00
N LEU A 271 15.35 11.74 15.87
CA LEU A 271 15.79 10.35 15.79
C LEU A 271 15.06 9.56 16.87
N SER A 272 14.17 8.64 16.47
CA SER A 272 13.40 7.80 17.37
C SER A 272 13.77 6.33 17.17
N VAL A 273 14.36 5.71 18.19
CA VAL A 273 14.70 4.29 18.18
C VAL A 273 14.09 3.65 19.43
N SER A 274 13.16 2.72 19.24
CA SER A 274 12.45 2.09 20.36
C SER A 274 12.06 0.64 20.07
N GLY A 275 12.03 -0.21 21.10
CA GLY A 275 11.49 -1.56 20.97
C GLY A 275 12.27 -2.54 20.07
N ASN A 276 13.46 -2.18 19.56
CA ASN A 276 14.29 -3.08 18.74
C ASN A 276 15.12 -4.01 19.64
N THR A 277 14.50 -5.07 20.17
CA THR A 277 15.06 -5.88 21.26
C THR A 277 16.36 -6.63 20.95
N LYS A 278 16.66 -6.91 19.67
CA LYS A 278 17.92 -7.55 19.25
C LYS A 278 19.00 -6.57 18.84
N LEU A 279 18.70 -5.27 18.80
CA LEU A 279 19.66 -4.24 18.42
C LEU A 279 20.51 -3.86 19.65
N ALA A 280 21.53 -4.66 19.92
CA ALA A 280 22.38 -4.51 21.11
C ALA A 280 23.37 -3.34 21.02
N SER A 281 23.65 -2.84 19.82
CA SER A 281 24.61 -1.76 19.59
C SER A 281 24.07 -0.72 18.60
N ILE A 282 24.18 0.56 18.97
CA ILE A 282 23.76 1.71 18.17
C ILE A 282 25.00 2.45 17.68
N GLN A 283 25.62 1.92 16.62
CA GLN A 283 26.80 2.52 15.95
C GLN A 283 26.51 2.94 14.49
N ALA A 284 25.25 2.81 14.06
CA ALA A 284 24.81 3.02 12.67
C ALA A 284 25.07 4.42 12.10
N PHE A 285 25.23 5.43 12.98
CA PHE A 285 25.18 6.85 12.66
C PHE A 285 26.55 7.52 12.76
N ALA A 286 27.58 6.89 12.18
CA ALA A 286 28.98 7.33 12.32
C ALA A 286 29.24 8.78 11.83
N ASN A 287 28.53 9.23 10.79
CA ASN A 287 28.67 10.58 10.23
C ASN A 287 27.54 11.55 10.60
N LEU A 288 26.63 11.17 11.51
CA LEU A 288 25.52 12.03 11.89
C LEU A 288 26.04 13.25 12.68
N GLN A 289 25.95 14.43 12.06
CA GLN A 289 26.46 15.69 12.59
C GLN A 289 25.38 16.52 13.27
N GLN A 290 24.16 16.47 12.73
CA GLN A 290 23.07 17.34 13.14
C GLN A 290 21.73 16.61 13.23
N VAL A 291 21.00 16.88 14.32
CA VAL A 291 19.59 16.52 14.51
C VAL A 291 18.80 17.77 14.91
N ASP A 292 17.89 18.20 14.05
CA ASP A 292 17.07 19.40 14.29
C ASP A 292 15.93 19.15 15.30
N GLY A 293 15.55 17.88 15.50
CA GLY A 293 14.59 17.45 16.51
C GLY A 293 15.23 16.88 17.77
N THR A 294 14.46 16.04 18.46
CA THR A 294 14.89 15.32 19.67
C THR A 294 15.58 14.02 19.29
N LEU A 295 16.62 13.65 20.04
CA LEU A 295 17.16 12.30 20.04
C LEU A 295 16.46 11.48 21.14
N ASP A 296 15.69 10.46 20.76
CA ASP A 296 14.97 9.57 21.67
C ASP A 296 15.30 8.10 21.35
N ILE A 297 16.19 7.51 22.15
CA ILE A 297 16.69 6.15 21.96
C ILE A 297 16.44 5.35 23.24
N ILE A 298 15.54 4.38 23.14
CA ILE A 298 15.14 3.52 24.24
C ILE A 298 15.20 2.04 23.86
N GLY A 299 15.63 1.17 24.77
CA GLY A 299 15.68 -0.27 24.48
C GLY A 299 16.61 -1.05 25.39
N GLY A 300 17.13 -2.16 24.88
CA GLY A 300 18.07 -3.04 25.58
C GLY A 300 19.45 -3.08 24.94
N PHE A 301 19.98 -1.91 24.54
CA PHE A 301 21.30 -1.80 23.93
C PHE A 301 22.41 -1.63 25.00
N ASP A 302 23.56 -2.24 24.75
CA ASP A 302 24.76 -2.18 25.60
C ASP A 302 25.69 -1.02 25.20
N GLU A 303 25.63 -0.61 23.93
CA GLU A 303 26.52 0.41 23.37
C GLU A 303 25.77 1.39 22.47
N MET A 304 26.20 2.65 22.49
CA MET A 304 25.74 3.69 21.60
C MET A 304 26.87 4.68 21.33
N GLN A 305 27.11 5.01 20.05
CA GLN A 305 28.12 5.99 19.65
C GLN A 305 27.58 6.94 18.59
N LEU A 306 27.91 8.22 18.75
CA LEU A 306 27.62 9.30 17.81
C LEU A 306 28.88 10.17 17.68
N PRO A 307 29.94 9.68 17.02
CA PRO A 307 31.25 10.32 17.09
C PRO A 307 31.31 11.68 16.38
N ALA A 308 30.45 11.92 15.38
CA ALA A 308 30.41 13.16 14.60
C ALA A 308 29.37 14.18 15.11
N ILE A 309 28.54 13.83 16.10
CA ILE A 309 27.42 14.69 16.50
C ILE A 309 27.91 16.00 17.13
N SER A 310 27.41 17.12 16.63
CA SER A 310 27.82 18.46 17.08
C SER A 310 26.66 19.40 17.32
N ASP A 311 25.47 19.10 16.79
CA ASP A 311 24.26 19.90 17.00
C ASP A 311 23.02 19.00 17.18
N ILE A 312 22.37 19.10 18.34
CA ILE A 312 21.05 18.53 18.60
C ILE A 312 20.15 19.69 19.05
N ARG A 313 19.29 20.20 18.16
CA ARG A 313 18.47 21.38 18.46
C ARG A 313 17.33 21.06 19.46
N GLY A 314 16.84 19.82 19.45
CA GLY A 314 15.88 19.32 20.43
C GLY A 314 16.54 18.77 21.70
N GLY A 315 15.81 17.90 22.39
CA GLY A 315 16.28 17.24 23.60
C GLY A 315 17.07 15.96 23.36
N LEU A 316 17.58 15.38 24.44
CA LEU A 316 18.13 14.03 24.45
C LEU A 316 17.41 13.17 25.51
N ASN A 317 16.92 12.01 25.09
CA ASN A 317 16.45 10.92 25.94
C ASN A 317 17.12 9.61 25.50
N VAL A 318 18.04 9.12 26.30
CA VAL A 318 18.71 7.83 26.12
C VAL A 318 18.45 6.99 27.36
N GLN A 319 17.70 5.90 27.21
CA GLN A 319 17.40 5.01 28.33
C GLN A 319 17.56 3.55 27.89
N THR A 320 18.39 2.80 28.60
CA THR A 320 18.57 1.38 28.32
C THR A 320 18.29 0.51 29.54
N SER A 321 17.74 -0.68 29.30
CA SER A 321 17.64 -1.73 30.31
C SER A 321 18.98 -2.40 30.61
N SER A 322 19.98 -2.21 29.77
CA SER A 322 21.33 -2.74 29.99
C SER A 322 22.01 -2.10 31.20
N SER A 323 22.67 -2.92 32.02
CA SER A 323 23.50 -2.47 33.13
C SER A 323 24.96 -2.21 32.74
N THR A 324 25.38 -2.60 31.53
CA THR A 324 26.75 -2.42 31.04
C THR A 324 26.95 -1.06 30.36
N PHE A 325 25.86 -0.45 29.89
CA PHE A 325 25.91 0.87 29.25
C PHE A 325 26.31 1.99 30.22
N SER A 326 27.24 2.85 29.79
CA SER A 326 27.64 4.07 30.49
C SER A 326 27.11 5.33 29.80
N CYS A 327 26.60 6.26 30.61
CA CYS A 327 26.16 7.58 30.16
C CYS A 327 27.29 8.59 29.93
N ASP A 328 28.56 8.23 30.15
CA ASP A 328 29.69 9.17 30.08
C ASP A 328 29.81 9.87 28.73
N ALA A 329 29.62 9.14 27.62
CA ALA A 329 29.65 9.72 26.29
C ALA A 329 28.51 10.72 26.08
N MET A 330 27.29 10.37 26.50
CA MET A 330 26.11 11.25 26.35
C MET A 330 26.19 12.47 27.26
N ASN A 331 26.73 12.32 28.48
CA ASN A 331 26.94 13.42 29.42
C ASN A 331 27.87 14.51 28.86
N LYS A 332 28.84 14.15 28.01
CA LYS A 332 29.71 15.11 27.32
C LYS A 332 28.96 15.97 26.29
N LEU A 333 27.84 15.49 25.74
CA LEU A 333 27.02 16.23 24.77
C LEU A 333 26.15 17.32 25.43
N LYS A 334 25.93 17.24 26.74
CA LYS A 334 25.03 18.15 27.49
C LYS A 334 25.39 19.62 27.31
N ASN A 335 26.67 19.94 27.25
CA ASN A 335 27.16 21.31 27.17
C ASN A 335 27.62 21.61 25.74
N GLY A 336 26.81 22.35 25.00
CA GLY A 336 27.19 22.89 23.69
C GLY A 336 26.73 22.09 22.48
N VAL A 337 26.44 20.79 22.60
CA VAL A 337 25.84 20.00 21.51
C VAL A 337 24.31 20.03 21.58
N ILE A 338 23.74 19.76 22.76
CA ILE A 338 22.28 19.72 22.97
C ILE A 338 21.76 21.13 23.28
N LYS A 339 20.79 21.61 22.50
CA LYS A 339 20.17 22.95 22.64
C LYS A 339 18.82 22.91 23.34
N GLY A 340 18.14 21.76 23.35
CA GLY A 340 16.86 21.58 24.03
C GLY A 340 16.99 21.51 25.55
N ASN A 341 15.89 21.83 26.24
CA ASN A 341 15.85 21.90 27.71
C ASN A 341 15.78 20.53 28.42
N THR A 342 15.69 19.43 27.66
CA THR A 342 15.54 18.08 28.22
C THR A 342 16.78 17.24 27.95
N PHE A 343 17.39 16.73 29.02
CA PHE A 343 18.49 15.77 28.97
C PHE A 343 18.20 14.63 29.93
N THR A 344 18.12 13.41 29.42
CA THR A 344 18.01 12.18 30.21
C THR A 344 18.94 11.14 29.62
N CYS A 345 19.89 10.67 30.41
CA CYS A 345 20.65 9.45 30.11
C CYS A 345 20.56 8.52 31.33
N LYS A 346 20.07 7.29 31.13
CA LYS A 346 19.93 6.29 32.19
C LYS A 346 20.27 4.88 31.67
N SER A 347 21.03 4.12 32.47
CA SER A 347 21.23 2.68 32.31
C SER A 347 20.47 1.90 33.38
N ALA A 348 20.39 0.58 33.22
CA ALA A 348 19.69 -0.35 34.12
C ALA A 348 18.23 0.04 34.40
N VAL A 349 17.53 0.63 33.42
CA VAL A 349 16.12 1.01 33.55
C VAL A 349 15.24 -0.18 33.16
N ALA A 350 14.49 -0.75 34.10
CA ALA A 350 13.64 -1.93 33.83
C ALA A 350 12.64 -1.72 32.67
N HIS A 351 12.05 -0.52 32.59
CA HIS A 351 11.13 -0.12 31.53
C HIS A 351 11.51 1.27 30.99
N PRO A 352 12.45 1.35 30.04
CA PRO A 352 12.81 2.61 29.38
C PRO A 352 11.57 3.28 28.78
N LYS A 353 11.42 4.59 28.97
CA LYS A 353 10.26 5.35 28.46
C LYS A 353 10.69 6.43 27.49
N SER A 354 9.93 6.55 26.40
CA SER A 354 10.11 7.61 25.41
C SER A 354 9.92 8.99 26.06
N GLY A 355 10.76 9.93 25.65
CA GLY A 355 10.70 11.34 26.07
C GLY A 355 9.90 12.20 25.10
N ILE A 356 9.62 11.69 23.90
CA ILE A 356 8.78 12.37 22.91
C ILE A 356 7.33 12.34 23.41
N ARG A 357 6.83 13.48 23.88
CA ARG A 357 5.39 13.70 24.07
C ARG A 357 4.78 13.75 22.68
N GLY A 358 4.02 12.72 22.28
CA GLY A 358 3.33 12.67 21.00
C GLY A 358 2.64 14.00 20.70
N GLY A 359 3.18 14.76 19.75
CA GLY A 359 2.65 16.05 19.36
C GLY A 359 1.31 15.84 18.66
N LYS A 360 0.21 16.25 19.31
CA LYS A 360 -1.07 16.48 18.63
C LYS A 360 -0.90 17.65 17.67
N ASN A 361 -0.41 17.41 16.46
CA ASN A 361 -0.55 18.32 15.32
C ASN A 361 -0.37 17.53 14.01
N GLY A 362 -1.36 16.69 13.73
CA GLY A 362 -1.62 16.11 12.43
C GLY A 362 -3.10 15.75 12.39
N LYS A 363 -3.93 16.58 11.75
CA LYS A 363 -5.30 16.19 11.41
C LYS A 363 -5.20 15.08 10.35
N GLY A 364 -5.45 13.83 10.75
CA GLY A 364 -5.57 12.73 9.81
C GLY A 364 -5.72 11.39 10.54
N GLY A 365 -6.90 10.79 10.41
CA GLY A 365 -7.14 9.37 10.68
C GLY A 365 -7.41 9.01 12.14
N SER A 366 -8.64 8.60 12.42
CA SER A 366 -9.01 7.90 13.64
C SER A 366 -8.09 6.70 13.83
N SER A 367 -7.27 6.71 14.87
CA SER A 367 -6.56 5.52 15.34
C SER A 367 -7.57 4.67 16.10
N ASP A 368 -8.20 3.73 15.40
CA ASP A 368 -8.73 2.56 16.09
C ASP A 368 -7.55 1.84 16.73
N SER A 369 -7.62 1.76 18.05
CA SER A 369 -6.71 1.01 18.90
C SER A 369 -6.98 -0.47 18.70
N ASP A 370 -6.33 -1.08 17.71
CA ASP A 370 -6.25 -2.54 17.65
C ASP A 370 -5.24 -3.01 18.71
N ASN A 371 -5.79 -3.46 19.83
CA ASN A 371 -5.14 -4.34 20.78
C ASN A 371 -4.69 -5.61 20.06
N PHE A 372 -3.44 -5.65 19.61
CA PHE A 372 -2.78 -6.92 19.31
C PHE A 372 -2.22 -7.50 20.62
N GLU A 373 -3.06 -8.25 21.32
CA GLU A 373 -2.57 -9.26 22.26
C GLU A 373 -1.76 -10.29 21.47
N GLY A 374 -0.51 -10.50 21.89
CA GLY A 374 0.43 -11.40 21.24
C GLY A 374 -0.08 -12.84 21.24
N ALA A 375 -0.28 -13.40 20.04
CA ALA A 375 -0.40 -14.82 19.85
C ALA A 375 0.99 -15.48 19.99
N ALA A 376 1.36 -15.79 21.24
CA ALA A 376 2.28 -16.88 21.50
C ALA A 376 1.53 -18.19 21.24
N SER A 377 1.79 -18.81 20.09
CA SER A 377 1.23 -20.11 19.71
C SER A 377 1.76 -21.22 20.64
N ALA A 378 1.01 -21.52 21.70
CA ALA A 378 1.00 -22.85 22.32
C ALA A 378 -0.19 -23.62 21.74
N ILE A 379 0.12 -24.57 20.86
CA ILE A 379 -0.86 -25.43 20.22
C ILE A 379 -1.33 -26.45 21.26
N ASN A 380 -2.58 -26.34 21.72
CA ASN A 380 -3.26 -27.40 22.45
C ASN A 380 -4.65 -27.60 21.83
N VAL A 381 -4.75 -28.61 20.95
CA VAL A 381 -5.98 -28.99 20.28
C VAL A 381 -6.77 -29.92 21.21
N GLY A 382 -7.76 -29.36 21.89
CA GLY A 382 -8.81 -30.12 22.58
C GLY A 382 -10.00 -30.34 21.64
N TYR A 383 -10.17 -31.56 21.14
CA TYR A 383 -11.35 -32.00 20.41
C TYR A 383 -12.56 -32.07 21.37
N TYR A 384 -13.60 -31.27 21.12
CA TYR A 384 -14.94 -31.53 21.65
C TYR A 384 -15.79 -32.16 20.55
N LEU A 385 -16.11 -33.45 20.73
CA LEU A 385 -17.12 -34.17 19.99
C LEU A 385 -18.50 -33.83 20.57
N ALA A 386 -19.39 -33.29 19.74
CA ALA A 386 -20.83 -33.29 19.99
C ALA A 386 -21.47 -34.23 18.96
N VAL A 387 -21.83 -35.44 19.38
CA VAL A 387 -22.72 -36.34 18.62
C VAL A 387 -24.02 -36.43 19.40
N GLY A 388 -25.09 -35.92 18.80
CA GLY A 388 -26.44 -35.91 19.33
C GLY A 388 -27.03 -37.32 19.43
N ALA A 389 -27.79 -37.52 20.51
CA ALA A 389 -28.54 -38.73 20.78
C ALA A 389 -29.74 -38.88 19.84
N VAL A 390 -29.89 -40.07 19.25
CA VAL A 390 -31.17 -40.58 18.74
C VAL A 390 -31.39 -41.92 19.43
N LEU A 391 -32.28 -41.95 20.42
CA LEU A 391 -32.77 -43.17 21.05
C LEU A 391 -34.11 -43.52 20.39
N THR A 392 -34.13 -44.51 19.52
CA THR A 392 -35.35 -45.17 19.04
C THR A 392 -35.71 -46.29 20.02
N THR A 393 -36.88 -46.17 20.65
CA THR A 393 -37.49 -47.22 21.45
C THR A 393 -38.09 -48.29 20.55
N LEU A 394 -37.67 -49.54 20.78
CA LEU A 394 -38.16 -50.76 20.17
C LEU A 394 -39.48 -51.20 20.85
N PHE A 395 -40.49 -51.53 20.06
CA PHE A 395 -41.70 -52.21 20.51
C PHE A 395 -41.39 -53.66 20.91
N MET A 396 -41.87 -54.08 22.08
CA MET A 396 -42.25 -55.45 22.37
C MET A 396 -43.54 -55.45 23.19
N VAL A 397 -44.50 -56.24 22.68
CA VAL A 397 -45.91 -56.49 23.08
C VAL A 397 -46.92 -55.46 22.58
#